data_AF-A0A8J3AFF3-F1
#
_entry.id   AF-A0A8J3AFF3-F1
#
_cell.length_a   1.000
_cell.length_b   1.000
_cell.length_c   1.000
_cell.angle_alpha   90.00
_cell.angle_beta   90.00
_cell.angle_gamma   90.00
#
_symmetry.space_group_name_H-M   'P 1'
#
loop_
_entity.id
_entity.type
_entity.pdbx_description
1 polymer ?
#
loop_
_entity_poly.entity_id
_entity_poly.type
_entity_poly.pdbx_seq_one_letter_code
_entity_poly.pdbx_strand_id
1 'polypeptide(L)' 'MTNQLIGLFNPNATTFQKVRDSIILAYKLKRVTANREQIIKAAEQWGGTLTEEEIQQLLAMQEQFPEPTPLPEKPYSGN' A
#
# COMPACT_ATOMS: atom_id res chain seq x y z
N MET A 1 -3.14 -12.29 16.05
CA MET A 1 -1.71 -12.05 15.77
C MET A 1 -1.59 -11.00 14.67
N THR A 2 -1.65 -9.70 14.97
CA THR A 2 -1.85 -8.67 13.91
C THR A 2 -0.98 -7.42 14.01
N ASN A 3 0.02 -7.33 14.88
CA ASN A 3 0.72 -6.05 15.11
C ASN A 3 2.26 -6.14 15.08
N GLN A 4 2.87 -6.75 14.07
CA GLN A 4 4.34 -6.68 13.91
C GLN A 4 4.80 -5.57 12.95
N LEU A 5 3.90 -4.89 12.23
CA LEU A 5 4.28 -3.78 11.36
C LEU A 5 4.10 -2.40 12.00
N ILE A 6 3.32 -2.26 13.07
CA ILE A 6 3.03 -0.96 13.71
C ILE A 6 4.29 -0.30 14.29
N GLY A 7 5.26 -1.09 14.76
CA GLY A 7 6.50 -0.56 15.36
C GLY A 7 7.48 0.11 14.38
N LEU A 8 7.26 0.00 13.06
CA LEU A 8 8.09 0.65 12.04
C LEU A 8 7.61 2.07 11.68
N PHE A 9 6.37 2.41 12.03
CA PHE A 9 5.75 3.67 11.64
C PHE A 9 5.70 4.60 12.83
N ASN A 10 6.08 5.86 12.62
CA ASN A 10 5.98 6.89 13.64
C ASN A 10 4.53 6.98 14.16
N PRO A 11 4.26 6.78 15.47
CA PRO A 11 2.90 6.78 15.99
C PRO A 11 2.18 8.11 15.77
N ASN A 12 2.94 9.22 15.72
CA ASN A 12 2.45 10.58 15.46
C ASN A 12 2.27 10.90 13.97
N ALA A 13 2.61 9.99 13.07
CA ALA A 13 2.41 10.19 11.63
C ALA A 13 0.91 10.19 11.30
N THR A 14 0.54 10.99 10.29
CA THR A 14 -0.84 11.00 9.78
C THR A 14 -1.16 9.66 9.11
N THR A 15 -2.44 9.33 9.00
CA THR A 15 -2.91 8.13 8.27
C THR A 15 -2.31 8.09 6.86
N PHE A 16 -2.28 9.23 6.17
CA PHE A 16 -1.64 9.37 4.87
C PHE A 16 -0.17 8.93 4.89
N GLN A 17 0.62 9.42 5.84
CA GLN A 17 2.04 9.05 5.95
C GLN A 17 2.23 7.56 6.24
N LYS A 18 1.41 6.99 7.13
CA LYS A 18 1.47 5.56 7.47
C LYS A 18 1.11 4.67 6.27
N VAL A 19 0.09 5.07 5.50
CA VAL A 19 -0.29 4.39 4.25
C VAL A 19 0.80 4.56 3.19
N ARG A 20 1.32 5.77 3.00
CA ARG A 20 2.42 6.06 2.07
C ARG A 20 3.64 5.20 2.35
N ASP A 21 4.10 5.17 3.59
CA ASP A 21 5.29 4.41 3.97
C ASP A 21 5.03 2.89 3.86
N SER A 22 3.79 2.44 4.12
CA SER A 22 3.38 1.04 3.91
C SER A 22 3.44 0.65 2.43
N ILE A 23 3.00 1.55 1.54
CA ILE A 23 3.09 1.37 0.10
C ILE A 23 4.57 1.32 -0.31
N ILE A 24 5.39 2.30 0.06
CA ILE A 24 6.83 2.30 -0.23
C ILE A 24 7.50 1.00 0.24
N LEU A 25 7.16 0.53 1.44
CA LEU A 25 7.68 -0.73 1.97
C LEU A 25 7.23 -1.94 1.12
N ALA A 26 5.97 -2.00 0.71
CA ALA A 26 5.46 -3.05 -0.17
C ALA A 26 6.19 -3.06 -1.54
N TYR A 27 6.47 -1.89 -2.11
CA TYR A 27 7.27 -1.74 -3.33
C TYR A 27 8.71 -2.23 -3.14
N LYS A 28 9.38 -1.80 -2.05
CA LYS A 28 10.75 -2.25 -1.72
C LYS A 28 10.84 -3.76 -1.52
N LEU A 29 9.79 -4.36 -0.96
CA LEU A 29 9.70 -5.80 -0.76
C LEU A 29 9.27 -6.56 -2.02
N LYS A 30 9.08 -5.87 -3.17
CA LYS A 30 8.58 -6.44 -4.44
C LYS A 30 7.29 -7.23 -4.27
N ARG A 31 6.43 -6.82 -3.34
CA ARG A 31 5.25 -7.61 -2.95
C ARG A 31 3.99 -7.31 -3.76
N VAL A 32 3.74 -6.05 -4.14
CA VAL A 32 2.59 -5.66 -5.00
C VAL A 32 2.58 -4.16 -5.32
N THR A 33 1.91 -3.75 -6.41
CA THR A 33 1.43 -2.37 -6.66
C THR A 33 0.11 -2.12 -5.91
N ALA A 34 0.03 -1.06 -5.11
CA ALA A 34 -1.17 -0.72 -4.33
C ALA A 34 -2.19 0.03 -5.20
N ASN A 35 -3.24 -0.68 -5.65
CA ASN A 35 -4.39 -0.07 -6.30
C ASN A 35 -5.26 0.76 -5.31
N ARG A 36 -6.24 1.51 -5.83
CA ARG A 36 -7.14 2.38 -5.04
C ARG A 36 -7.76 1.65 -3.85
N GLU A 37 -8.23 0.43 -4.06
CA GLU A 37 -8.87 -0.39 -3.02
C GLU A 37 -7.90 -0.74 -1.89
N GLN A 38 -6.66 -1.11 -2.22
CA GLN A 38 -5.63 -1.40 -1.23
C GLN A 38 -5.22 -0.16 -0.43
N ILE A 39 -5.21 1.02 -1.05
CA ILE A 39 -4.94 2.29 -0.36
C ILE A 39 -6.04 2.60 0.67
N ILE A 40 -7.30 2.44 0.30
CA ILE A 40 -8.45 2.65 1.20
C ILE A 40 -8.38 1.66 2.36
N LYS A 41 -8.18 0.38 2.06
CA LYS A 41 -8.08 -0.67 3.08
C LYS A 41 -6.90 -0.45 4.04
N ALA A 42 -5.78 0.05 3.52
CA ALA A 42 -4.63 0.41 4.35
C ALA A 42 -4.97 1.59 5.27
N ALA A 43 -5.68 2.60 4.79
CA ALA A 43 -6.12 3.72 5.63
C ALA A 43 -7.03 3.25 6.77
N GLU A 44 -8.01 2.40 6.46
CA GLU A 44 -8.91 1.79 7.45
C GLU A 44 -8.14 0.97 8.50
N GLN A 45 -7.10 0.23 8.10
CA GLN A 45 -6.22 -0.50 9.03
C GLN A 45 -5.49 0.42 10.02
N TRP A 46 -5.16 1.64 9.58
CA TRP A 46 -4.56 2.67 10.42
C TRP A 46 -5.59 3.47 11.23
N GLY A 47 -6.88 3.16 11.09
CA GLY A 47 -7.97 3.82 11.81
C GLY A 47 -8.31 5.21 11.28
N GLY A 48 -8.02 5.49 10.01
CA GLY A 48 -8.37 6.77 9.38
C GLY A 48 -8.93 6.62 7.97
N THR A 49 -9.45 7.71 7.43
CA THR A 49 -9.92 7.82 6.05
C THR A 49 -9.03 8.75 5.27
N LEU A 50 -8.83 8.48 3.98
CA LEU A 50 -8.13 9.37 3.05
C LEU A 50 -9.13 10.06 2.14
N THR A 51 -8.84 11.30 1.74
CA THR A 51 -9.59 12.00 0.71
C THR A 51 -9.25 11.47 -0.68
N GLU A 52 -10.07 11.78 -1.67
CA GLU A 52 -9.82 11.37 -3.06
C GLU A 52 -8.50 11.95 -3.59
N GLU A 53 -8.18 13.20 -3.24
CA GLU A 53 -6.90 13.84 -3.58
C GLU A 53 -5.71 13.10 -2.96
N GLU A 54 -5.82 12.70 -1.69
CA GLU A 54 -4.78 11.91 -1.01
C GLU A 54 -4.58 10.54 -1.67
N ILE A 55 -5.67 9.86 -2.02
CA ILE A 55 -5.62 8.58 -2.72
C ILE A 55 -4.96 8.72 -4.09
N GLN A 56 -5.31 9.77 -4.86
CA GLN A 56 -4.68 10.05 -6.14
C GLN A 56 -3.19 10.38 -5.99
N GLN A 57 -2.80 11.13 -4.96
CA GLN A 57 -1.37 11.39 -4.69
C GLN A 57 -0.62 10.09 -4.42
N LEU A 58 -1.19 9.17 -3.63
CA LEU A 58 -0.56 7.88 -3.36
C LEU A 58 -0.48 6.97 -4.59
N LEU A 59 -1.45 7.05 -5.50
CA LEU A 59 -1.42 6.35 -6.79
C LEU A 59 -0.36 6.95 -7.72
N ALA A 60 -0.32 8.28 -7.87
CA ALA A 60 0.67 8.94 -8.73
C ALA A 60 2.10 8.75 -8.21
N MET A 61 2.30 8.71 -6.89
CA MET A 61 3.62 8.46 -6.30
C MET A 61 4.13 7.06 -6.63
N GLN A 62 3.23 6.09 -6.83
CA GLN A 62 3.57 4.74 -7.22
C GLN A 62 4.06 4.63 -8.67
N GLU A 63 3.50 5.42 -9.59
CA GLU A 63 3.98 5.49 -10.97
C GLU A 63 5.43 6.00 -11.08
N GLN A 64 5.90 6.75 -10.08
CA GLN A 64 7.30 7.20 -10.01
C GLN A 64 8.27 6.10 -9.57
N PHE A 65 7.79 5.03 -8.95
CA PHE A 65 8.61 3.85 -8.68
C PHE A 65 8.54 2.93 -9.89
N PRO A 66 9.68 2.34 -10.34
CA PRO A 66 9.65 1.36 -11.41
C PRO A 66 8.66 0.25 -11.03
N GLU A 67 7.72 -0.03 -11.92
CA GLU A 67 6.61 -0.94 -11.67
C GLU A 67 7.17 -2.27 -11.13
N PRO A 68 6.81 -2.69 -9.89
CA PRO A 68 7.18 -4.00 -9.40
C PRO A 68 6.52 -4.99 -10.34
N THR A 69 7.36 -5.79 -11.00
CA THR A 69 6.93 -6.76 -12.00
C THR A 69 5.71 -7.50 -11.45
N PRO A 70 4.53 -7.41 -12.07
CA PRO A 70 3.37 -8.14 -11.60
C PRO A 70 3.80 -9.60 -11.47
N LEU A 71 3.62 -10.16 -10.27
CA LEU A 71 3.83 -11.59 -10.05
C LEU A 71 3.00 -12.29 -11.12
N PRO A 72 3.60 -13.13 -11.99
CA PRO A 72 2.86 -13.79 -13.04
C PRO A 72 1.66 -14.47 -12.39
N GLU A 73 0.47 -14.14 -12.88
CA GLU A 73 -0.75 -14.83 -12.51
C GLU A 73 -0.43 -16.31 -12.68
N LYS A 74 -0.45 -17.08 -11.59
CA LYS A 74 -0.38 -18.54 -11.74
C LYS A 74 -1.50 -18.87 -12.70
N PRO A 75 -1.24 -19.50 -13.86
CA PRO A 75 -2.34 -19.96 -14.68
C PRO A 75 -3.17 -20.84 -13.76
N TYR A 76 -4.44 -20.48 -13.58
CA TYR A 76 -5.42 -21.43 -13.08
C TYR A 76 -5.35 -22.59 -14.07
N SER A 77 -4.61 -23.62 -13.70
CA SER A 77 -4.59 -24.88 -14.41
C SER A 77 -6.00 -25.42 -14.30
N GLY A 78 -6.76 -25.30 -15.38
CA GLY A 78 -8.00 -26.03 -15.51
C GLY A 78 -7.73 -27.51 -15.27
N ASN A 79 -8.53 -28.10 -14.38
CA ASN A 79 -8.91 -29.50 -14.44
C ASN A 79 -10.21 -29.69 -13.66
#